data_AF-A0A382GML3-F1
#
_entry.id   AF-A0A382GML3-F1
#
_cell.length_a   1.000
_cell.length_b   1.000
_cell.length_c   1.000
_cell.angle_alpha   90.00
_cell.angle_beta   90.00
_cell.angle_gamma   90.00
#
_symmetry.space_group_name_H-M   'P 1'
#
loop_
_entity.id
_entity.type
_entity.pdbx_description
1 polymer ?
#
loop_
_entity_poly.entity_id
_entity_poly.type
_entity_poly.pdbx_seq_one_letter_code
_entity_poly.pdbx_strand_id
1 'polypeptide(L)'
;MEPFYDTHAHLTFPDFAEDIPGLIERAQAAGITRIISIGTDLESSQSAVALAEAHAPVYAVVGWHPNDLAAVPDDVAPALRELCGHAKVVAIGETGIDHFRLPSGNGGSVADDEA
;
A
#
# COMPACT_ATOMS: atom_id res chain seq x y z
N MET A 1 8.55 23.03 -14.77
CA MET A 1 8.65 22.52 -13.39
C MET A 1 9.19 21.10 -13.51
N GLU A 2 10.19 20.73 -12.72
CA GLU A 2 10.68 19.35 -12.70
C GLU A 2 9.60 18.42 -12.10
N PRO A 3 9.45 17.18 -12.61
CA PRO A 3 8.43 16.27 -12.11
C PRO A 3 8.83 15.69 -10.75
N PHE A 4 7.89 15.67 -9.80
CA PHE A 4 8.02 14.91 -8.55
C PHE A 4 7.31 13.57 -8.67
N TYR A 5 7.85 12.56 -8.01
CA TYR A 5 7.22 11.25 -7.83
C TYR A 5 7.00 11.01 -6.34
N ASP A 6 5.77 10.74 -5.97
CA ASP A 6 5.44 10.25 -4.64
C ASP A 6 5.64 8.73 -4.64
N THR A 7 6.70 8.27 -3.98
CA THR A 7 7.10 6.87 -4.00
C THR A 7 6.38 6.02 -2.96
N HIS A 8 5.59 6.62 -2.06
CA HIS A 8 4.94 5.92 -0.95
C HIS A 8 3.72 6.68 -0.44
N ALA A 9 2.54 6.33 -0.92
CA ALA A 9 1.27 6.87 -0.44
C ALA A 9 0.23 5.77 -0.19
N HIS A 10 -0.51 5.86 0.91
CA HIS A 10 -1.62 4.95 1.20
C HIS A 10 -2.93 5.50 0.64
N LEU A 11 -3.03 5.59 -0.69
CA LEU A 11 -4.20 6.19 -1.36
C LEU A 11 -5.50 5.41 -1.15
N THR A 12 -5.41 4.14 -0.76
CA THR A 12 -6.57 3.26 -0.51
C THR A 12 -7.13 3.41 0.91
N PHE A 13 -6.55 4.26 1.75
CA PHE A 13 -7.06 4.50 3.10
C PHE A 13 -8.41 5.23 3.07
N PRO A 14 -9.30 4.95 4.05
CA PRO A 14 -10.65 5.52 4.08
C PRO A 14 -10.68 7.05 4.00
N ASP A 15 -9.67 7.73 4.54
CA ASP A 15 -9.54 9.20 4.54
C ASP A 15 -9.59 9.83 3.13
N PHE A 16 -9.24 9.06 2.09
CA PHE A 16 -9.19 9.55 0.71
C PHE A 16 -10.33 9.02 -0.17
N ALA A 17 -11.17 8.11 0.35
CA ALA A 17 -12.16 7.38 -0.43
C ALA A 17 -13.21 8.28 -1.12
N GLU A 18 -13.49 9.46 -0.54
CA GLU A 18 -14.50 10.38 -1.06
C GLU A 18 -14.08 11.14 -2.33
N ASP A 19 -12.77 11.36 -2.55
CA ASP A 19 -12.26 12.22 -3.63
C ASP A 19 -10.89 11.81 -4.18
N ILE A 20 -10.74 10.54 -4.56
CA ILE A 20 -9.52 10.04 -5.21
C ILE A 20 -9.21 10.77 -6.53
N PRO A 21 -10.16 10.97 -7.46
CA PRO A 21 -9.86 11.67 -8.71
C PRO A 21 -9.38 13.11 -8.46
N GLY A 22 -10.06 13.86 -7.59
CA GLY A 22 -9.67 15.23 -7.26
C GLY A 22 -8.33 15.30 -6.52
N LEU A 23 -8.01 14.31 -5.67
CA LEU A 23 -6.69 14.20 -5.04
C LEU A 23 -5.59 14.05 -6.10
N ILE A 24 -5.77 13.16 -7.08
CA ILE A 24 -4.80 12.93 -8.14
C ILE A 24 -4.63 14.19 -9.01
N GLU A 25 -5.72 14.88 -9.34
CA GLU A 25 -5.67 16.15 -10.07
C GLU A 25 -4.88 17.22 -9.32
N ARG A 26 -5.12 17.37 -7.99
CA ARG A 26 -4.36 18.30 -7.14
C ARG A 26 -2.88 17.93 -7.08
N ALA A 27 -2.55 16.65 -6.98
CA ALA A 27 -1.17 16.17 -6.98
C ALA A 27 -0.47 16.53 -8.30
N GLN A 28 -1.11 16.29 -9.44
CA GLN A 28 -0.59 16.66 -10.76
C GLN A 28 -0.40 18.17 -10.92
N ALA A 29 -1.37 18.97 -10.46
CA ALA A 29 -1.27 20.44 -10.48
C ALA A 29 -0.09 20.96 -9.63
N ALA A 30 0.28 20.24 -8.57
CA ALA A 30 1.45 20.52 -7.75
C ALA A 30 2.78 19.98 -8.32
N GLY A 31 2.75 19.29 -9.46
CA GLY A 31 3.94 18.72 -10.11
C GLY A 31 4.25 17.26 -9.71
N ILE A 32 3.41 16.61 -8.91
CA ILE A 32 3.50 15.18 -8.59
C ILE A 32 2.88 14.41 -9.76
N THR A 33 3.73 13.90 -10.64
CA THR A 33 3.29 13.29 -11.91
C THR A 33 3.15 11.76 -11.84
N ARG A 34 3.65 11.14 -10.77
CA ARG A 34 3.50 9.72 -10.49
C ARG A 34 3.31 9.50 -8.99
N ILE A 35 2.44 8.57 -8.63
CA ILE A 35 2.20 8.17 -7.24
C ILE A 35 2.25 6.65 -7.17
N ILE A 36 2.93 6.11 -6.16
CA ILE A 36 2.92 4.68 -5.86
C ILE A 36 2.00 4.44 -4.65
N SER A 37 0.88 3.77 -4.89
CA SER A 37 -0.06 3.36 -3.86
C SER A 37 0.42 2.07 -3.18
N ILE A 38 0.47 2.08 -1.85
CA ILE A 38 1.03 1.00 -1.04
C ILE A 38 -0.07 0.11 -0.46
N GLY A 39 -0.02 -1.19 -0.76
CA GLY A 39 -0.74 -2.22 -0.02
C GLY A 39 0.02 -2.68 1.21
N THR A 40 -0.70 -2.97 2.29
CA THR A 40 -0.17 -3.42 3.60
C THR A 40 -0.60 -4.85 3.93
N ASP A 41 -1.58 -5.38 3.22
CA ASP A 41 -2.08 -6.76 3.30
C ASP A 41 -2.61 -7.18 1.92
N LEU A 42 -3.25 -8.35 1.81
CA LEU A 42 -3.79 -8.82 0.53
C LEU A 42 -4.93 -7.94 0.00
N GLU A 43 -5.85 -7.48 0.85
CA GLU A 43 -7.04 -6.72 0.45
C GLU A 43 -6.66 -5.30 -0.03
N SER A 44 -5.82 -4.61 0.74
CA SER A 44 -5.27 -3.31 0.37
C SER A 44 -4.34 -3.41 -0.83
N SER A 45 -3.59 -4.51 -0.99
CA SER A 45 -2.80 -4.76 -2.21
C SER A 45 -3.68 -4.89 -3.45
N GLN A 46 -4.80 -5.62 -3.37
CA GLN A 46 -5.78 -5.70 -4.47
C GLN A 46 -6.39 -4.33 -4.78
N SER A 47 -6.72 -3.56 -3.74
CA SER A 47 -7.25 -2.21 -3.88
C SER A 47 -6.25 -1.26 -4.53
N ALA A 48 -4.96 -1.35 -4.17
CA ALA A 48 -3.89 -0.55 -4.77
C ALA A 48 -3.70 -0.89 -6.25
N VAL A 49 -3.78 -2.17 -6.62
CA VAL A 49 -3.75 -2.61 -8.02
C VAL A 49 -4.93 -2.06 -8.81
N ALA A 50 -6.16 -2.19 -8.29
CA ALA A 50 -7.36 -1.66 -8.93
C ALA A 50 -7.30 -0.14 -9.11
N LEU A 51 -6.79 0.58 -8.11
CA LEU A 51 -6.56 2.02 -8.19
C LEU A 51 -5.53 2.38 -9.28
N ALA A 52 -4.43 1.64 -9.36
CA ALA A 52 -3.38 1.85 -10.36
C ALA A 52 -3.84 1.51 -11.79
N GLU A 53 -4.77 0.57 -11.94
CA GLU A 53 -5.43 0.28 -13.20
C GLU A 53 -6.36 1.43 -13.64
N ALA A 54 -7.15 1.97 -12.71
CA ALA A 54 -8.10 3.05 -12.97
C ALA A 54 -7.43 4.41 -13.27
N HIS A 55 -6.24 4.66 -12.74
CA HIS A 55 -5.57 5.96 -12.84
C HIS A 55 -4.18 5.88 -13.46
N ALA A 56 -4.02 6.49 -14.65
CA ALA A 56 -2.77 6.49 -15.40
C ALA A 56 -1.49 6.91 -14.60
N PRO A 57 -1.50 7.94 -13.73
CA PRO A 57 -0.31 8.32 -12.97
C PRO A 57 -0.02 7.43 -11.74
N VAL A 58 -0.94 6.53 -11.39
CA VAL A 58 -0.83 5.67 -10.21
C VAL A 58 -0.17 4.34 -10.56
N TYR A 59 0.67 3.87 -9.67
CA TYR A 59 1.32 2.56 -9.65
C TYR A 59 1.04 1.88 -8.32
N ALA A 60 1.26 0.58 -8.24
CA ALA A 60 0.95 -0.21 -7.05
C ALA A 60 2.19 -0.91 -6.49
N VAL A 61 2.16 -1.11 -5.19
CA VAL A 61 3.06 -1.97 -4.44
C VAL A 61 2.20 -2.95 -3.64
N VAL A 62 2.58 -4.22 -3.66
CA VAL A 62 1.81 -5.32 -3.07
C VAL A 62 2.67 -6.09 -2.08
N GLY A 63 2.13 -6.44 -0.92
CA GLY A 63 2.94 -6.97 0.17
C GLY A 63 2.16 -7.18 1.46
N TRP A 64 2.92 -7.26 2.56
CA TRP A 64 2.40 -7.51 3.89
C TRP A 64 3.24 -6.77 4.93
N HIS A 65 2.61 -5.85 5.63
CA HIS A 65 3.23 -4.96 6.60
C HIS A 65 3.62 -5.75 7.87
N PRO A 66 4.79 -5.47 8.49
CA PRO A 66 5.27 -6.21 9.66
C PRO A 66 4.38 -6.13 10.91
N ASN A 67 3.43 -5.20 10.98
CA ASN A 67 2.53 -5.11 12.13
C ASN A 67 1.30 -6.03 11.99
N ASP A 68 0.96 -6.45 10.77
CA ASP A 68 -0.21 -7.29 10.49
C ASP A 68 0.10 -8.79 10.50
N LEU A 69 1.18 -9.20 11.17
CA LEU A 69 1.65 -10.60 11.17
C LEU A 69 0.64 -11.57 11.81
N ALA A 70 -0.28 -11.09 12.65
CA ALA A 70 -1.31 -11.94 13.25
C ALA A 70 -2.34 -12.45 12.23
N ALA A 71 -2.56 -11.70 11.15
CA ALA A 71 -3.52 -12.02 10.09
C ALA A 71 -2.87 -12.70 8.87
N VAL A 72 -1.55 -12.84 8.85
CA VAL A 72 -0.84 -13.40 7.70
C VAL A 72 -1.19 -14.88 7.51
N PRO A 73 -1.58 -15.31 6.29
CA PRO A 73 -1.72 -16.73 5.99
C PRO A 73 -0.39 -17.47 6.10
N ASP A 74 -0.43 -18.79 6.35
CA ASP A 74 0.76 -19.66 6.40
C ASP A 74 1.66 -19.53 5.16
N ASP A 75 1.05 -19.34 3.98
CA ASP A 75 1.76 -19.02 2.74
C ASP A 75 1.00 -17.97 1.93
N VAL A 76 1.41 -16.72 2.06
CA VAL A 76 0.87 -15.59 1.31
C VAL A 76 1.50 -15.41 -0.08
N ALA A 77 2.62 -16.10 -0.35
CA ALA A 77 3.41 -15.88 -1.56
C ALA A 77 2.66 -16.16 -2.88
N PRO A 78 1.80 -17.20 -3.00
CA PRO A 78 1.03 -17.43 -4.22
C PRO A 78 0.11 -16.25 -4.57
N ALA A 79 -0.59 -15.71 -3.57
CA ALA A 79 -1.52 -14.60 -3.74
C ALA A 79 -0.79 -13.31 -4.16
N LEU A 80 0.32 -12.97 -3.49
CA LEU A 80 1.13 -11.81 -3.87
C LEU A 80 1.78 -11.97 -5.25
N ARG A 81 2.21 -13.19 -5.60
CA ARG A 81 2.81 -13.48 -6.91
C ARG A 81 1.82 -13.26 -8.05
N GLU A 82 0.54 -13.61 -7.85
CA GLU A 82 -0.50 -13.33 -8.84
C GLU A 82 -0.64 -11.83 -9.10
N LEU A 83 -0.69 -11.01 -8.04
CA LEU A 83 -0.76 -9.56 -8.17
C LEU A 83 0.49 -8.97 -8.83
N CYS A 84 1.68 -9.51 -8.54
CA CYS A 84 2.93 -9.09 -9.17
C CYS A 84 2.95 -9.27 -10.70
N GLY A 85 2.02 -10.06 -11.27
CA GLY A 85 1.86 -10.17 -12.72
C GLY A 85 1.26 -8.93 -13.38
N HIS A 86 0.68 -8.00 -12.62
CA HIS A 86 0.04 -6.81 -13.16
C HIS A 86 1.06 -5.73 -13.55
N ALA A 87 0.92 -5.15 -14.75
CA ALA A 87 1.91 -4.22 -15.32
C ALA A 87 2.13 -2.91 -14.53
N LYS A 88 1.21 -2.58 -13.63
CA LYS A 88 1.30 -1.42 -12.73
C LYS A 88 1.88 -1.73 -11.35
N VAL A 89 2.15 -3.00 -11.04
CA VAL A 89 2.85 -3.39 -9.81
C VAL A 89 4.35 -3.22 -10.03
N VAL A 90 4.99 -2.37 -9.23
CA VAL A 90 6.38 -1.94 -9.45
C VAL A 90 7.34 -2.37 -8.34
N ALA A 91 6.82 -2.82 -7.19
CA ALA A 91 7.63 -3.39 -6.12
C ALA A 91 6.80 -4.34 -5.24
N ILE A 92 7.51 -5.09 -4.39
CA ILE A 92 6.93 -5.88 -3.31
C ILE A 92 7.11 -5.10 -2.01
N GLY A 93 6.02 -4.88 -1.28
CA GLY A 93 5.96 -4.08 -0.08
C GLY A 93 4.52 -3.62 0.24
N GLU A 94 4.30 -2.83 1.28
CA GLU A 94 5.31 -2.57 2.28
C GLU A 94 5.56 -3.83 3.11
N THR A 95 6.83 -4.08 3.39
CA THR A 95 7.28 -5.24 4.14
C THR A 95 8.61 -4.88 4.80
N GLY A 96 8.93 -5.49 5.92
CA GLY A 96 10.10 -5.10 6.69
C GLY A 96 10.07 -5.66 8.10
N ILE A 97 10.63 -4.88 9.03
CA ILE A 97 10.73 -5.23 10.43
C ILE A 97 10.38 -3.97 11.24
N ASP A 98 9.39 -4.08 12.12
CA ASP A 98 9.05 -3.04 13.10
C ASP A 98 9.34 -3.60 14.50
N HIS A 99 10.21 -2.93 15.25
CA HIS A 99 10.56 -3.30 16.63
C HIS A 99 9.89 -2.39 17.67
N PHE A 100 9.11 -1.41 17.22
CA PHE A 100 8.36 -0.51 18.09
C PHE A 100 7.00 -1.10 18.43
N ARG A 101 6.25 -1.58 17.43
CA ARG A 101 4.97 -2.29 17.63
C ARG A 101 5.19 -3.77 17.46
N LEU A 102 5.22 -4.49 18.58
CA LEU A 102 5.30 -5.94 18.58
C LEU A 102 3.90 -6.53 18.79
N PRO A 103 3.60 -7.72 18.26
CA PRO A 103 2.37 -8.41 18.62
C PRO A 103 2.27 -8.59 20.13
N SER A 104 1.08 -8.52 20.71
CA SER A 104 0.88 -8.70 22.16
C SER A 104 1.37 -10.06 22.67
N GLY A 105 1.33 -11.08 21.80
CA GLY A 105 1.91 -12.41 22.05
C GLY A 105 3.44 -12.47 22.07
N ASN A 106 4.13 -11.39 21.69
CA ASN A 106 5.59 -11.36 21.53
C ASN A 106 6.23 -10.06 22.05
N GLY A 107 5.74 -9.55 23.19
CA GLY A 107 6.36 -8.45 23.93
C GLY A 107 5.76 -7.06 23.66
N GLY A 108 4.72 -6.94 22.83
CA GLY A 108 3.94 -5.73 22.68
C GLY A 108 2.69 -5.67 23.55
N SER A 109 1.88 -4.65 23.34
CA SER A 109 0.63 -4.41 24.03
C SER A 109 -0.59 -4.78 23.17
N VAL A 110 -1.75 -4.97 23.80
CA VAL A 110 -3.01 -5.18 23.05
C VAL A 110 -3.32 -3.98 22.14
N ALA A 111 -2.87 -2.77 22.51
CA ALA A 111 -3.02 -1.60 21.66
C ALA A 111 -2.16 -1.66 20.40
N ASP A 112 -1.07 -2.43 20.39
CA ASP A 112 -0.22 -2.62 19.21
C ASP A 112 -0.85 -3.60 18.21
N ASP A 113 -1.79 -4.44 18.65
CA ASP A 113 -2.53 -5.36 17.77
C ASP A 113 -3.71 -4.67 17.04
N GLU A 114 -4.13 -3.47 17.49
CA GLU A 114 -5.26 -2.71 16.93
C GLU A 114 -4.83 -1.51 16.06
N ALA A 115 -3.53 -1.33 15.81
CA ALA A 115 -2.93 -0.07 15.36
C ALA A 115 -2.26 -0.09 13.99
#